data_AF-A0A7N2N2V1-F1
#
_entry.id   AF-A0A7N2N2V1-F1
#
_cell.length_a   1.000
_cell.length_b   1.000
_cell.length_c   1.000
_cell.angle_alpha   90.00
_cell.angle_beta   90.00
_cell.angle_gamma   90.00
#
_symmetry.space_group_name_H-M   'P 1'
#
loop_
_entity.id
_entity.type
_entity.pdbx_description
1 polymer ?
#
loop_
_entity_poly.entity_id
_entity_poly.type
_entity_poly.pdbx_seq_one_letter_code
_entity_poly.pdbx_strand_id
1 'polypeptide(L)'
;MLCSSKLRAALSSHLRRHSSAFSLPLRHFSSTVTATMASNNHPKDESYLNQVIPKRIQLFQSIQAKLLTECLSLSSDPIKITLPDGTVKEGKKWVTSPLDVAREISKSLAANALISEVNGVLWDMSRPLESDCELKLFTFESDEGRDTFWHSSAHILGQEAGFMPCVIESRWNRAEYLARCLLPVE
;
A
#
# COMPACT_ATOMS: atom_id res chain seq x y z
N MET A 1 -37.09 25.33 -21.23
CA MET A 1 -37.15 26.81 -21.16
C MET A 1 -36.89 27.21 -19.72
N LEU A 2 -35.65 27.66 -19.45
CA LEU A 2 -35.31 29.01 -18.96
C LEU A 2 -35.69 29.20 -17.48
N CYS A 3 -34.72 29.17 -16.56
CA CYS A 3 -33.76 30.23 -16.16
C CYS A 3 -34.13 30.62 -14.72
N SER A 4 -33.27 30.94 -13.77
CA SER A 4 -31.94 31.55 -13.79
C SER A 4 -31.34 31.33 -12.38
N SER A 5 -30.11 30.88 -12.14
CA SER A 5 -28.83 31.54 -12.43
C SER A 5 -28.83 33.06 -12.20
N LYS A 6 -28.42 33.48 -10.99
CA LYS A 6 -27.59 34.68 -10.70
C LYS A 6 -27.68 35.06 -9.22
N LEU A 7 -26.64 34.72 -8.45
CA LEU A 7 -26.00 35.75 -7.63
C LEU A 7 -24.53 35.75 -8.05
N ARG A 8 -24.18 36.75 -8.86
CA ARG A 8 -22.85 36.96 -9.42
C ARG A 8 -22.32 38.24 -8.79
N ALA A 9 -21.04 38.19 -8.43
CA ALA A 9 -20.08 39.30 -8.40
C ALA A 9 -20.15 40.31 -7.24
N ALA A 10 -19.05 40.32 -6.47
CA ALA A 10 -18.28 41.48 -6.03
C ALA A 10 -17.21 40.95 -5.06
N LEU A 11 -15.92 41.28 -5.10
CA LEU A 11 -15.13 42.15 -5.94
C LEU A 11 -13.67 41.71 -5.68
N SER A 12 -12.94 41.42 -6.76
CA SER A 12 -11.48 41.35 -6.70
C SER A 12 -10.92 42.77 -6.62
N SER A 13 -9.75 42.87 -6.01
CA SER A 13 -8.78 43.97 -6.06
C SER A 13 -8.81 44.99 -4.92
N HIS A 14 -7.58 45.41 -4.60
CA HIS A 14 -7.21 46.55 -3.76
C HIS A 14 -7.13 46.28 -2.24
N LEU A 15 -5.95 45.87 -1.74
CA LEU A 15 -4.92 46.86 -1.37
C LEU A 15 -3.65 46.26 -0.73
N ARG A 16 -2.53 46.73 -1.27
CA ARG A 16 -1.24 47.03 -0.63
C ARG A 16 -0.45 45.89 0.05
N ARG A 17 0.57 45.47 -0.70
CA ARG A 17 1.92 45.19 -0.21
C ARG A 17 2.27 46.03 1.02
N HIS A 18 2.53 45.38 2.14
CA HIS A 18 3.47 45.88 3.12
C HIS A 18 4.80 45.17 2.89
N SER A 19 5.62 45.77 2.01
CA SER A 19 7.06 45.59 2.04
C SER A 19 7.60 46.29 3.29
N SER A 20 7.58 45.61 4.43
CA SER A 20 8.53 45.93 5.49
C SER A 20 9.78 45.11 5.19
N ALA A 21 10.81 45.78 4.70
CA ALA A 21 12.16 45.23 4.62
C ALA A 21 12.63 44.90 6.04
N PHE A 22 12.40 43.66 6.47
CA PHE A 22 12.98 43.12 7.67
C PHE A 22 14.41 42.72 7.31
N SER A 23 15.33 43.69 7.40
CA SER A 23 16.76 43.46 7.22
C SER A 23 17.26 42.61 8.39
N LEU A 24 17.20 41.29 8.25
CA LEU A 24 17.92 40.37 9.12
C LEU A 24 19.41 40.61 8.91
N PRO A 25 20.20 40.87 9.96
CA PRO A 25 21.64 40.93 9.81
C PRO A 25 22.12 39.54 9.38
N LEU A 26 22.82 39.47 8.24
CA LEU A 26 23.60 38.31 7.84
C LEU A 26 24.66 38.08 8.91
N ARG A 27 24.30 37.33 9.96
CA ARG A 27 25.29 36.67 10.81
C ARG A 27 26.01 35.68 9.91
N HIS A 28 27.26 35.95 9.59
CA HIS A 28 28.20 34.92 9.19
C HIS A 28 28.22 33.87 10.30
N PHE A 29 27.41 32.83 10.13
CA PHE A 29 27.44 31.65 10.98
C PHE A 29 28.63 30.81 10.51
N SER A 30 29.83 31.29 10.86
CA SER A 30 31.01 30.43 10.86
C SER A 30 30.89 29.53 12.08
N SER A 31 30.27 28.39 11.87
CA SER A 31 30.47 27.24 12.72
C SER A 31 30.33 26.03 11.83
N THR A 32 31.48 25.47 11.47
CA THR A 32 31.64 24.05 11.21
C THR A 32 31.08 23.30 12.41
N VAL A 33 29.77 23.03 12.40
CA VAL A 33 29.21 22.00 13.25
C VAL A 33 29.54 20.70 12.54
N THR A 34 30.72 20.15 12.85
CA THR A 34 30.94 18.71 12.65
C THR A 34 29.90 18.00 13.50
N ALA A 35 28.77 17.68 12.89
CA ALA A 35 27.81 16.76 13.44
C ALA A 35 28.48 15.38 13.46
N THR A 36 29.16 15.06 14.55
CA THR A 36 29.51 13.69 14.87
C THR A 36 28.20 12.96 15.10
N MET A 37 27.70 12.29 14.07
CA MET A 37 26.62 11.31 14.18
C MET A 37 27.13 10.20 15.09
N ALA A 38 26.88 10.32 16.39
CA ALA A 38 27.11 9.23 17.32
C ALA A 38 26.16 8.10 16.92
N SER A 39 26.71 7.05 16.30
CA SER A 39 26.01 5.79 16.10
C SER A 39 25.63 5.27 17.47
N ASN A 40 24.37 5.45 17.86
CA ASN A 40 23.80 4.76 19.01
C ASN A 40 23.76 3.27 18.66
N ASN A 41 24.87 2.57 18.89
CA ASN A 41 24.98 1.13 18.74
C ASN A 41 24.20 0.49 19.89
N HIS A 42 22.88 0.43 19.75
CA HIS A 42 22.09 -0.43 20.63
C HIS A 42 22.42 -1.88 20.25
N PRO A 43 23.04 -2.67 21.14
CA PRO A 43 23.40 -4.04 20.80
C PRO A 43 22.12 -4.86 20.62
N LYS A 44 21.98 -5.48 19.44
CA LYS A 44 20.90 -6.45 19.19
C LYS A 44 21.15 -7.67 20.09
N ASP A 45 20.12 -8.14 20.80
CA ASP A 45 20.23 -9.34 21.62
C ASP A 45 20.21 -10.60 20.74
N GLU A 46 21.39 -11.01 20.28
CA GLU A 46 21.58 -12.19 19.43
C GLU A 46 21.02 -13.47 20.08
N SER A 47 21.06 -13.59 21.42
CA SER A 47 20.54 -14.77 22.11
C SER A 47 19.02 -14.87 21.98
N TYR A 48 18.32 -13.76 22.16
CA TYR A 48 16.87 -13.68 21.96
C TYR A 48 16.48 -13.90 20.49
N LEU A 49 17.19 -13.26 19.56
CA LEU A 49 16.91 -13.38 18.12
C LEU A 49 17.07 -14.83 17.63
N ASN A 50 18.15 -15.51 18.04
CA ASN A 50 18.38 -16.90 17.68
C ASN A 50 17.31 -17.86 18.20
N GLN A 51 16.60 -17.51 19.28
CA GLN A 51 15.48 -18.31 19.79
C GLN A 51 14.16 -17.98 19.09
N VAL A 52 13.89 -16.70 18.83
CA VAL A 52 12.58 -16.23 18.36
C VAL A 52 12.42 -16.32 16.85
N ILE A 53 13.46 -16.01 16.08
CA ILE A 53 13.45 -16.06 14.62
C ILE A 53 13.04 -17.45 14.10
N PRO A 54 13.71 -18.57 14.49
CA PRO A 54 13.34 -19.88 13.96
C PRO A 54 11.92 -20.29 14.35
N LYS A 55 11.49 -19.96 15.57
CA LYS A 55 10.12 -20.24 16.03
C LYS A 55 9.07 -19.52 15.19
N ARG A 56 9.30 -18.25 14.84
CA ARG A 56 8.39 -17.47 13.99
C ARG A 56 8.37 -17.98 12.55
N ILE A 57 9.54 -18.34 12.01
CA ILE A 57 9.65 -18.93 10.67
C ILE A 57 8.88 -20.26 10.62
N GLN A 58 9.06 -21.14 11.60
CA GLN A 58 8.35 -22.42 11.68
C GLN A 58 6.83 -22.22 11.77
N LEU A 59 6.39 -21.28 12.61
CA LEU A 59 4.97 -20.95 12.73
C LEU A 59 4.41 -20.45 11.39
N PHE A 60 5.09 -19.48 10.75
CA PHE A 60 4.68 -18.93 9.46
C PHE A 60 4.58 -20.02 8.39
N GLN A 61 5.61 -20.86 8.26
CA GLN A 61 5.62 -21.98 7.31
C GLN A 61 4.48 -22.96 7.57
N SER A 62 4.19 -23.25 8.85
CA SER A 62 3.09 -24.15 9.21
C SER A 62 1.71 -23.57 8.86
N ILE A 63 1.51 -22.25 9.01
CA ILE A 63 0.26 -21.57 8.64
C ILE A 63 0.14 -21.50 7.13
N GLN A 64 1.21 -21.11 6.44
CA GLN A 64 1.25 -21.06 4.98
C GLN A 64 0.94 -22.41 4.35
N ALA A 65 1.51 -23.50 4.88
CA ALA A 65 1.24 -24.85 4.38
C ALA A 65 -0.21 -25.29 4.56
N LYS A 66 -0.84 -24.93 5.69
CA LYS A 66 -2.27 -25.18 5.92
C LYS A 66 -3.13 -24.42 4.90
N LEU A 67 -2.90 -23.12 4.75
CA LEU A 67 -3.64 -22.28 3.81
C LEU A 67 -3.45 -22.75 2.36
N LEU A 68 -2.24 -23.16 1.98
CA LEU A 68 -1.97 -23.70 0.65
C LEU A 68 -2.75 -25.00 0.43
N THR A 69 -2.76 -25.90 1.41
CA THR A 69 -3.52 -27.16 1.34
C THR A 69 -5.02 -26.89 1.18
N GLU A 70 -5.53 -25.93 1.94
CA GLU A 70 -6.93 -25.51 1.89
C GLU A 70 -7.27 -24.93 0.51
N CYS A 71 -6.46 -23.99 -0.01
CA CYS A 71 -6.61 -23.45 -1.37
C CYS A 71 -6.58 -24.54 -2.46
N LEU A 72 -5.71 -25.55 -2.33
CA LEU A 72 -5.65 -26.67 -3.29
C LEU A 72 -6.87 -27.60 -3.21
N SER A 73 -7.50 -27.68 -2.04
CA SER A 73 -8.71 -28.50 -1.85
C SER A 73 -9.97 -27.83 -2.42
N LEU A 74 -9.93 -26.52 -2.66
CA LEU A 74 -11.04 -25.76 -3.21
C LEU A 74 -11.13 -25.94 -4.74
N SER A 75 -12.36 -25.89 -5.26
CA SER A 75 -12.62 -26.03 -6.69
C SER A 75 -12.10 -24.85 -7.50
N SER A 76 -11.49 -25.15 -8.66
CA SER A 76 -11.00 -24.16 -9.63
C SER A 76 -12.08 -23.78 -10.66
N ASP A 77 -13.24 -23.35 -10.16
CA ASP A 77 -14.37 -22.97 -11.02
C ASP A 77 -14.03 -21.75 -11.90
N PRO A 78 -14.59 -21.66 -13.11
CA PRO A 78 -14.36 -20.50 -13.97
C PRO A 78 -15.00 -19.24 -13.37
N ILE A 79 -14.26 -18.13 -13.37
CA ILE A 79 -14.70 -16.82 -12.88
C ILE A 79 -14.63 -15.77 -13.98
N LYS A 80 -15.48 -14.76 -13.90
CA LYS A 80 -15.53 -13.60 -14.78
C LYS A 80 -14.95 -12.38 -14.06
N ILE A 81 -13.94 -11.79 -14.69
CA ILE A 81 -13.21 -10.63 -14.18
C ILE A 81 -13.53 -9.46 -15.09
N THR A 82 -14.19 -8.45 -14.55
CA THR A 82 -14.59 -7.26 -15.31
C THR A 82 -13.57 -6.15 -15.09
N LEU A 83 -12.98 -5.65 -16.17
CA LEU A 83 -12.04 -4.52 -16.15
C LEU A 83 -12.79 -3.19 -16.24
N PRO A 84 -12.21 -2.07 -15.77
CA PRO A 84 -12.82 -0.74 -15.90
C PRO A 84 -13.05 -0.32 -17.36
N ASP A 85 -12.33 -0.93 -18.30
CA ASP A 85 -12.48 -0.73 -19.74
C ASP A 85 -13.73 -1.43 -20.32
N GLY A 86 -14.51 -2.13 -19.48
CA GLY A 86 -15.68 -2.92 -19.89
C GLY A 86 -15.34 -4.28 -20.51
N THR A 87 -14.05 -4.63 -20.57
CA THR A 87 -13.60 -5.94 -21.05
C THR A 87 -13.79 -7.00 -19.96
N VAL A 88 -14.42 -8.11 -20.33
CA VAL A 88 -14.57 -9.28 -19.44
C VAL A 88 -13.50 -10.31 -19.78
N LYS A 89 -12.76 -10.75 -18.76
CA LYS A 89 -11.74 -11.80 -18.84
C LYS A 89 -12.19 -13.03 -18.08
N GLU A 90 -11.88 -14.20 -18.62
CA GLU A 90 -12.15 -15.47 -17.96
C GLU A 90 -10.92 -15.87 -17.13
N GLY A 91 -11.14 -16.16 -15.85
CA GLY A 91 -10.13 -16.65 -14.92
C GLY A 91 -10.56 -17.95 -14.25
N LYS A 92 -9.70 -18.49 -13.40
CA LYS A 92 -10.00 -19.65 -12.55
C LYS A 92 -9.93 -19.24 -11.08
N LYS A 93 -10.96 -19.63 -10.33
CA LYS A 93 -11.03 -19.43 -8.88
C LYS A 93 -9.81 -20.05 -8.19
N TRP A 94 -9.26 -19.35 -7.20
CA TRP A 94 -8.08 -19.75 -6.40
C TRP A 94 -6.77 -19.99 -7.19
N VAL A 95 -6.77 -19.72 -8.51
CA VAL A 95 -5.60 -19.93 -9.39
C VAL A 95 -5.18 -18.62 -10.04
N THR A 96 -6.12 -17.86 -10.61
CA THR A 96 -5.83 -16.60 -11.28
C THR A 96 -5.64 -15.48 -10.27
N SER A 97 -4.50 -14.77 -10.36
CA SER A 97 -4.22 -13.57 -9.57
C SER A 97 -4.44 -12.28 -10.38
N PRO A 98 -4.69 -11.13 -9.73
CA PRO A 98 -4.73 -9.83 -10.39
C PRO A 98 -3.46 -9.53 -11.22
N LEU A 99 -2.30 -10.00 -10.77
CA LEU A 99 -1.04 -9.86 -11.49
C LEU A 99 -1.04 -10.62 -12.83
N ASP A 100 -1.64 -11.80 -12.88
CA ASP A 100 -1.75 -12.57 -14.12
C ASP A 100 -2.67 -11.86 -15.12
N VAL A 101 -3.81 -11.33 -14.64
CA VAL A 101 -4.72 -10.52 -15.46
C VAL A 101 -4.01 -9.26 -15.98
N ALA A 102 -3.25 -8.57 -15.13
CA ALA A 102 -2.47 -7.40 -15.53
C ALA A 102 -1.44 -7.76 -16.62
N ARG A 103 -0.78 -8.92 -16.49
CA ARG A 103 0.22 -9.42 -17.45
C ARG A 103 -0.40 -9.75 -18.81
N GLU A 104 -1.63 -10.25 -18.83
CA GLU A 104 -2.40 -10.49 -20.06
C GLU A 104 -2.79 -9.20 -20.77
N ILE A 105 -3.05 -8.12 -20.04
CA ILE A 105 -3.36 -6.81 -20.62
C ILE A 105 -2.09 -6.20 -21.22
N SER A 106 -1.05 -5.99 -20.41
CA SER A 106 0.26 -5.58 -20.90
C SER A 106 1.36 -5.83 -19.88
N LYS A 107 2.56 -6.15 -20.37
CA LYS A 107 3.75 -6.35 -19.52
C LYS A 107 4.13 -5.07 -18.76
N SER A 108 3.95 -3.91 -19.37
CA SER A 108 4.24 -2.61 -18.73
C SER A 108 3.25 -2.29 -17.60
N LEU A 109 1.97 -2.58 -17.78
CA LEU A 109 0.97 -2.41 -16.73
C LEU A 109 1.25 -3.34 -15.55
N ALA A 110 1.58 -4.61 -15.81
CA ALA A 110 1.93 -5.56 -14.75
C ALA A 110 3.18 -5.15 -13.95
N ALA A 111 4.14 -4.48 -14.59
CA ALA A 111 5.35 -3.98 -13.92
C ALA A 111 5.09 -2.72 -13.08
N ASN A 112 4.12 -1.89 -13.49
CA ASN A 112 3.81 -0.61 -12.84
C ASN A 112 2.66 -0.70 -11.83
N ALA A 113 1.88 -1.78 -11.84
CA ALA A 113 0.76 -2.01 -10.93
C ALA A 113 1.28 -2.34 -9.52
N LEU A 114 0.81 -1.60 -8.53
CA LEU A 114 1.23 -1.74 -7.13
C LEU A 114 0.17 -2.45 -6.28
N ILE A 115 -1.10 -2.12 -6.49
CA ILE A 115 -2.22 -2.63 -5.72
C ILE A 115 -3.42 -2.81 -6.66
N SER A 116 -4.29 -3.77 -6.33
CA SER A 116 -5.55 -3.98 -7.02
C SER A 116 -6.73 -3.66 -6.12
N GLU A 117 -7.88 -3.34 -6.70
CA GLU A 117 -9.16 -3.28 -6.00
C GLU A 117 -10.10 -4.29 -6.63
N VAL A 118 -10.68 -5.13 -5.77
CA VAL A 118 -11.60 -6.20 -6.11
C VAL A 118 -12.92 -5.86 -5.43
N ASN A 119 -13.96 -5.56 -6.22
CA ASN A 119 -15.29 -5.21 -5.70
C ASN A 119 -15.29 -4.08 -4.65
N GLY A 120 -14.44 -3.06 -4.82
CA GLY A 120 -14.32 -1.94 -3.87
C GLY A 120 -13.38 -2.17 -2.69
N VAL A 121 -12.76 -3.35 -2.58
CA VAL A 121 -11.83 -3.69 -1.50
C VAL A 121 -10.40 -3.77 -2.04
N LEU A 122 -9.44 -3.16 -1.35
CA LEU A 122 -8.03 -3.25 -1.71
C LEU A 122 -7.52 -4.69 -1.56
N TRP A 123 -6.79 -5.14 -2.56
CA TRP A 123 -6.41 -6.52 -2.77
C TRP A 123 -4.98 -6.63 -3.29
N ASP A 124 -4.23 -7.58 -2.74
CA ASP A 124 -2.84 -7.81 -3.11
C ASP A 124 -2.73 -8.42 -4.51
N MET A 125 -1.72 -7.98 -5.28
CA MET A 125 -1.52 -8.40 -6.67
C MET A 125 -1.22 -9.90 -6.82
N SER A 126 -0.56 -10.50 -5.83
CA SER A 126 -0.19 -11.92 -5.82
C SER A 126 -1.25 -12.84 -5.22
N ARG A 127 -2.30 -12.28 -4.61
CA ARG A 127 -3.37 -13.05 -3.97
C ARG A 127 -4.37 -13.53 -5.03
N PRO A 128 -4.69 -14.83 -5.09
CA PRO A 128 -5.65 -15.35 -6.07
C PRO A 128 -7.08 -14.85 -5.79
N LEU A 129 -7.90 -14.81 -6.83
CA LEU A 129 -9.29 -14.36 -6.77
C LEU A 129 -10.24 -15.47 -6.29
N GLU A 130 -11.19 -15.11 -5.43
CA GLU A 130 -12.12 -16.04 -4.76
C GLU A 130 -13.46 -16.17 -5.50
N SER A 131 -13.87 -15.16 -6.26
CA SER A 131 -15.17 -15.10 -6.92
C SER A 131 -15.13 -14.20 -8.17
N ASP A 132 -16.24 -14.13 -8.89
CA ASP A 132 -16.45 -13.10 -9.91
C ASP A 132 -16.27 -11.70 -9.29
N CYS A 133 -15.58 -10.82 -10.02
CA CYS A 133 -15.26 -9.51 -9.48
C CYS A 133 -15.00 -8.44 -10.54
N GLU A 134 -15.22 -7.19 -10.14
CA GLU A 134 -14.72 -6.01 -10.83
C GLU A 134 -13.30 -5.72 -10.34
N LEU A 135 -12.34 -5.72 -11.27
CA LEU A 135 -10.92 -5.54 -10.99
C LEU A 135 -10.46 -4.17 -11.48
N LYS A 136 -9.94 -3.35 -10.57
CA LYS A 136 -9.22 -2.11 -10.90
C LYS A 136 -7.76 -2.25 -10.49
N LEU A 137 -6.86 -1.71 -11.31
CA LEU A 137 -5.43 -1.74 -11.06
C LEU A 137 -4.92 -0.32 -10.80
N PHE A 138 -4.17 -0.16 -9.72
CA PHE A 138 -3.63 1.12 -9.30
C PHE A 138 -2.12 1.16 -9.52
N THR A 139 -1.67 2.26 -10.11
CA THR A 139 -0.26 2.58 -10.33
C THR A 139 0.20 3.61 -9.30
N PHE A 140 1.49 3.96 -9.33
CA PHE A 140 2.08 4.98 -8.45
C PHE A 140 1.43 6.38 -8.56
N GLU A 141 0.74 6.68 -9.66
CA GLU A 141 0.08 7.98 -9.82
C GLU A 141 -1.19 8.12 -8.96
N SER A 142 -1.77 6.99 -8.53
CA SER A 142 -2.94 6.98 -7.64
C SER A 142 -2.55 7.19 -6.18
N ASP A 143 -3.46 7.76 -5.39
CA ASP A 143 -3.24 7.96 -3.96
C ASP A 143 -3.14 6.60 -3.23
N GLU A 144 -3.94 5.61 -3.62
CA GLU A 144 -3.93 4.25 -3.06
C GLU A 144 -2.61 3.51 -3.37
N GLY A 145 -2.10 3.67 -4.59
CA GLY A 145 -0.80 3.14 -5.00
C GLY A 145 0.35 3.75 -4.20
N ARG A 146 0.31 5.08 -3.98
CA ARG A 146 1.28 5.77 -3.11
C ARG A 146 1.19 5.28 -1.68
N ASP A 147 0.00 5.23 -1.09
CA ASP A 147 -0.16 4.80 0.30
C ASP A 147 0.41 3.38 0.52
N THR A 148 0.19 2.46 -0.42
CA THR A 148 0.75 1.10 -0.40
C THR A 148 2.29 1.09 -0.51
N PHE A 149 2.85 1.91 -1.40
CA PHE A 149 4.29 2.02 -1.60
C PHE A 149 5.01 2.55 -0.35
N TRP A 150 4.47 3.60 0.27
CA TRP A 150 5.05 4.20 1.47
C TRP A 150 4.93 3.27 2.68
N HIS A 151 3.81 2.53 2.79
CA HIS A 151 3.64 1.49 3.80
C HIS A 151 4.72 0.40 3.67
N SER A 152 4.92 -0.13 2.46
CA SER A 152 5.93 -1.16 2.19
C SER A 152 7.35 -0.66 2.44
N SER A 153 7.65 0.58 2.07
CA SER A 153 8.95 1.22 2.31
C SER A 153 9.24 1.38 3.81
N ALA A 154 8.22 1.71 4.62
CA ALA A 154 8.36 1.81 6.07
C ALA A 154 8.72 0.46 6.70
N HIS A 155 8.15 -0.65 6.21
CA HIS A 155 8.51 -2.00 6.68
C HIS A 155 9.97 -2.34 6.40
N ILE A 156 10.49 -2.00 5.21
CA ILE A 156 11.90 -2.24 4.86
C ILE A 156 12.83 -1.44 5.77
N LEU A 157 12.52 -0.16 5.99
CA LEU A 157 13.31 0.69 6.89
C LEU A 157 13.22 0.20 8.34
N GLY A 158 12.05 -0.24 8.78
CA GLY A 158 11.84 -0.81 10.11
C GLY A 158 12.62 -2.11 10.33
N GLN A 159 12.69 -2.96 9.31
CA GLN A 159 13.48 -4.19 9.35
C GLN A 159 14.97 -3.89 9.55
N GLU A 160 15.52 -2.91 8.84
CA GLU A 160 16.94 -2.52 8.97
C GLU A 160 17.22 -1.85 10.32
N ALA A 161 16.33 -0.92 10.73
CA ALA A 161 16.44 -0.20 11.98
C ALA A 161 16.14 -1.05 13.23
N GLY A 162 15.68 -2.30 13.07
CA GLY A 162 15.28 -3.18 14.17
C GLY A 162 14.00 -2.75 14.88
N PHE A 163 13.18 -1.92 14.23
CA PHE A 163 11.94 -1.38 14.76
C PHE A 163 10.80 -1.72 13.80
N MET A 164 9.95 -2.70 14.13
CA MET A 164 8.71 -2.92 13.38
C MET A 164 7.83 -1.66 13.53
N PRO A 165 7.55 -0.90 12.46
CA PRO A 165 6.79 0.32 12.59
C PRO A 165 5.33 -0.07 12.86
N CYS A 166 4.89 0.11 14.11
CA CYS A 166 3.49 -0.03 14.52
C CYS A 166 2.63 1.16 14.06
N VAL A 167 3.20 2.17 13.39
CA VAL A 167 2.59 3.50 13.21
C VAL A 167 2.43 3.85 11.74
N ILE A 168 1.66 3.08 10.96
CA ILE A 168 0.96 3.61 9.76
C ILE A 168 -0.35 2.83 9.60
N GLU A 169 -1.29 3.01 10.52
CA GLU A 169 -2.56 2.27 10.49
C GLU A 169 -3.76 3.17 10.79
N SER A 170 -4.04 4.06 9.85
CA SER A 170 -5.24 4.90 9.91
C SER A 170 -6.11 4.82 8.65
N ARG A 171 -5.71 4.06 7.63
CA ARG A 171 -6.43 4.02 6.34
C ARG A 171 -6.70 2.62 5.77
N TRP A 172 -5.93 1.63 6.18
CA TRP A 172 -6.23 0.24 5.90
C TRP A 172 -7.21 -0.24 6.96
N ASN A 173 -8.41 -0.64 6.54
CA ASN A 173 -9.47 -1.10 7.43
C ASN A 173 -8.94 -2.32 8.20
N ARG A 174 -8.49 -2.11 9.45
CA ARG A 174 -7.83 -3.09 10.32
C ARG A 174 -8.67 -4.36 10.52
N ALA A 175 -9.99 -4.27 10.29
CA ALA A 175 -10.92 -5.38 10.36
C ALA A 175 -10.85 -6.33 9.15
N GLU A 176 -10.35 -5.93 7.97
CA GLU A 176 -10.35 -6.81 6.78
C GLU A 176 -8.98 -7.46 6.52
N TYR A 177 -7.88 -6.74 6.72
CA TYR A 177 -6.54 -7.27 6.41
C TYR A 177 -6.09 -8.37 7.40
N LEU A 178 -6.39 -8.19 8.69
CA LEU A 178 -6.10 -9.20 9.72
C LEU A 178 -7.17 -10.30 9.81
N ALA A 179 -8.44 -10.01 9.55
CA ALA A 179 -9.48 -11.05 9.58
C ALA A 179 -9.41 -12.00 8.38
N ARG A 180 -8.88 -11.57 7.23
CA ARG A 180 -8.91 -12.38 5.99
C ARG A 180 -7.59 -13.07 5.64
N CYS A 181 -6.48 -12.68 6.29
CA CYS A 181 -5.21 -13.40 6.23
C CYS A 181 -5.03 -14.44 7.34
N LEU A 182 -5.88 -14.44 8.38
CA LEU A 182 -5.66 -15.23 9.61
C LEU A 182 -6.89 -15.89 10.26
N LEU A 183 -8.09 -15.87 9.66
CA LEU A 183 -9.23 -16.64 10.18
C LEU A 183 -9.71 -17.70 9.19
N PRO A 184 -10.01 -18.92 9.68
CA PRO A 184 -10.69 -19.93 8.89
C PRO A 184 -12.09 -19.42 8.54
N VAL A 185 -12.48 -19.60 7.29
CA VAL A 185 -13.86 -19.42 6.84
C VAL A 185 -14.66 -20.58 7.43
N GLU A 186 -15.48 -20.31 8.45
CA GLU A 186 -16.63 -21.17 8.81
C GLU A 186 -17.82 -20.87 7.90
#